data_AF-A0A6M0RPL7-F1
#
_entry.id   AF-A0A6M0RPL7-F1
#
_cell.length_a   1.000
_cell.length_b   1.000
_cell.length_c   1.000
_cell.angle_alpha   90.00
_cell.angle_beta   90.00
_cell.angle_gamma   90.00
#
_symmetry.space_group_name_H-M   'P 1'
#
loop_
_entity.id
_entity.type
_entity.pdbx_description
1 polymer ?
#
loop_
_entity_poly.entity_id
_entity_poly.type
_entity_poly.pdbx_seq_one_letter_code
_entity_poly.pdbx_strand_id
1 'polypeptide(L)'
;MTNQRTYLFYANSGDDAKDTSRLIASDGQESLHSLLAQHFDCSPDGEAPEEGCRLSEYKSDPSAYSRPLNKREAAGSTHHRPGPWVVTRVESYLPDLPVGTEYTEVVMCWCDYQPLPEADNPWIEMIIPSLADAPDEMLELMGLKPEQFDEVRDRESVGV
;
A
#
# COMPACT_ATOMS: atom_id res chain seq x y z
N MET A 1 17.49 -9.77 13.86
CA MET A 1 16.27 -10.44 13.35
C MET A 1 15.20 -9.37 13.29
N THR A 2 14.57 -9.20 12.15
CA THR A 2 13.60 -8.13 11.94
C THR A 2 12.25 -8.65 12.43
N ASN A 3 11.71 -8.01 13.46
CA ASN A 3 10.41 -8.35 14.01
C ASN A 3 9.34 -7.93 13.00
N GLN A 4 8.46 -8.86 12.61
CA GLN A 4 7.42 -8.60 11.63
C GLN A 4 6.04 -8.56 12.31
N ARG A 5 5.34 -7.44 12.13
CA ARG A 5 3.91 -7.30 12.43
C ARG A 5 3.09 -7.58 11.18
N THR A 6 1.94 -8.22 11.37
CA THR A 6 1.00 -8.50 10.27
C THR A 6 -0.33 -7.80 10.55
N TYR A 7 -0.76 -6.97 9.61
CA TYR A 7 -2.07 -6.30 9.64
C TYR A 7 -3.03 -7.03 8.71
N LEU A 8 -4.16 -7.49 9.24
CA LEU A 8 -5.23 -8.14 8.49
C LEU A 8 -6.48 -7.27 8.53
N PHE A 9 -6.95 -6.83 7.37
CA PHE A 9 -8.12 -5.98 7.26
C PHE A 9 -9.32 -6.81 6.83
N TYR A 10 -10.34 -6.89 7.67
CA TYR A 10 -11.56 -7.66 7.40
C TYR A 10 -12.78 -6.75 7.31
N ALA A 11 -13.66 -7.01 6.35
CA ALA A 11 -14.97 -6.40 6.28
C ALA A 11 -15.86 -6.90 7.43
N ASN A 12 -16.49 -5.98 8.17
CA ASN A 12 -17.34 -6.26 9.32
C ASN A 12 -18.29 -5.08 9.63
N SER A 13 -19.07 -4.68 8.64
CA SER A 13 -20.14 -3.68 8.76
C SER A 13 -21.40 -4.20 9.45
N GLY A 14 -21.47 -5.51 9.73
CA GLY A 14 -22.63 -6.15 10.35
C GLY A 14 -23.80 -6.39 9.37
N ASP A 15 -23.52 -6.23 8.07
CA ASP A 15 -24.43 -6.51 6.96
C ASP A 15 -23.69 -7.44 5.99
N ASP A 16 -24.01 -8.75 6.03
CA ASP A 16 -23.36 -9.78 5.23
C ASP A 16 -23.37 -9.45 3.71
N ALA A 17 -24.36 -8.69 3.23
CA ALA A 17 -24.44 -8.28 1.83
C ALA A 17 -23.41 -7.19 1.46
N LYS A 18 -22.85 -6.51 2.47
CA LYS A 18 -21.83 -5.46 2.36
C LYS A 18 -20.47 -5.90 2.88
N ASP A 19 -20.37 -7.05 3.54
CA ASP A 19 -19.14 -7.54 4.19
C ASP A 19 -18.24 -8.38 3.28
N THR A 20 -18.20 -8.01 2.01
CA THR A 20 -17.28 -8.61 1.05
C THR A 20 -16.76 -7.58 0.05
N SER A 21 -15.47 -7.68 -0.26
CA SER A 21 -14.89 -7.09 -1.45
C SER A 21 -14.99 -8.05 -2.62
N ARG A 22 -15.18 -7.51 -3.82
CA ARG A 22 -15.19 -8.30 -5.05
C ARG A 22 -13.80 -8.27 -5.69
N LEU A 23 -13.21 -9.44 -5.87
CA LEU A 23 -12.00 -9.62 -6.65
C LEU A 23 -12.37 -10.22 -8.01
N ILE A 24 -11.97 -9.54 -9.08
CA ILE A 24 -12.16 -9.98 -10.46
C ILE A 24 -10.81 -10.48 -10.98
N ALA A 25 -10.72 -11.79 -11.24
CA ALA A 25 -9.53 -12.40 -11.81
C ALA A 25 -9.34 -11.99 -13.27
N SER A 26 -8.14 -12.21 -13.81
CA SER A 26 -7.79 -11.85 -15.19
C SER A 26 -8.63 -12.56 -16.25
N ASP A 27 -9.25 -13.69 -15.91
CA ASP A 27 -10.18 -14.45 -16.75
C ASP A 27 -11.64 -13.98 -16.63
N GLY A 28 -11.90 -12.95 -15.82
CA GLY A 28 -13.22 -12.39 -15.56
C GLY A 28 -14.01 -13.10 -14.46
N GLN A 29 -13.45 -14.12 -13.79
CA GLN A 29 -14.12 -14.74 -12.65
C GLN A 29 -14.18 -13.79 -11.46
N GLU A 30 -15.37 -13.69 -10.86
CA GLU A 30 -15.57 -12.91 -9.65
C GLU A 30 -15.53 -13.81 -8.42
N SER A 31 -14.91 -13.32 -7.36
CA SER A 31 -14.92 -13.94 -6.04
C SER A 31 -15.15 -12.89 -4.97
N LEU A 32 -15.85 -13.26 -3.90
CA LEU A 32 -16.18 -12.40 -2.78
C LEU A 32 -15.30 -12.77 -1.59
N HIS A 33 -14.66 -11.77 -0.98
CA HIS A 33 -13.71 -11.94 0.12
C HIS A 33 -14.02 -10.99 1.26
N SER A 34 -14.10 -11.52 2.48
CA SER A 34 -14.16 -10.71 3.69
C SER A 34 -12.79 -10.15 4.09
N LEU A 35 -11.69 -10.83 3.74
CA LEU A 35 -10.35 -10.28 3.87
C LEU A 35 -10.13 -9.25 2.75
N LEU A 36 -9.99 -7.99 3.14
CA LEU A 36 -9.83 -6.84 2.26
C LEU A 36 -8.38 -6.61 1.86
N ALA A 37 -7.46 -6.71 2.83
CA ALA A 37 -6.04 -6.49 2.64
C ALA A 37 -5.20 -7.22 3.69
N GLN A 38 -3.97 -7.53 3.33
CA GLN A 38 -2.93 -8.00 4.23
C GLN A 38 -1.69 -7.13 4.03
N HIS A 39 -1.15 -6.62 5.12
CA HIS A 39 0.10 -5.86 5.13
C HIS A 39 1.08 -6.47 6.12
N PHE A 40 2.36 -6.40 5.76
CA PHE A 40 3.47 -6.83 6.59
C PHE A 40 4.32 -5.61 6.90
N ASP A 41 4.59 -5.40 8.17
CA ASP A 41 5.40 -4.30 8.64
C ASP A 41 6.61 -4.82 9.42
N CYS A 42 7.77 -4.49 8.90
CA CYS A 42 9.09 -4.82 9.47
C CYS A 42 9.80 -3.57 9.99
N SER A 43 9.10 -2.43 10.05
CA SER A 43 9.67 -1.19 10.57
C SER A 43 9.84 -1.27 12.08
N PRO A 44 10.96 -0.77 12.62
CA PRO A 44 11.23 -0.84 14.06
C PRO A 44 10.23 -0.04 14.89
N ASP A 45 9.74 1.07 14.35
CA ASP A 45 8.86 2.04 15.02
C ASP A 45 7.49 2.17 14.33
N GLY A 46 7.06 1.14 13.58
CA GLY A 46 5.76 1.16 12.92
C GLY A 46 4.62 1.28 13.93
N GLU A 47 3.62 2.10 13.62
CA GLU A 47 2.41 2.21 14.43
C GLU A 47 1.33 1.31 13.83
N ALA A 48 0.59 0.62 14.70
CA ALA A 48 -0.57 -0.13 14.24
C ALA A 48 -1.63 0.82 13.66
N PRO A 49 -2.42 0.39 12.66
CA PRO A 49 -3.54 1.19 12.17
C PRO A 49 -4.49 1.56 13.31
N GLU A 50 -4.96 2.82 13.31
CA GLU A 50 -5.95 3.31 14.27
C GLU A 50 -7.37 3.29 13.68
N GLU A 51 -8.37 3.36 14.56
CA GLU A 51 -9.75 3.59 14.16
C GLU A 51 -9.89 4.90 13.37
N GLY A 52 -10.70 4.89 12.32
CA GLY A 52 -10.84 6.00 11.36
C GLY A 52 -9.87 5.94 10.18
N CYS A 53 -8.83 5.09 10.24
CA CYS A 53 -7.95 4.86 9.10
C CYS A 53 -8.71 4.28 7.90
N ARG A 54 -8.42 4.76 6.68
CA ARG A 54 -9.02 4.27 5.43
C ARG A 54 -8.01 3.47 4.63
N LEU A 55 -8.41 2.29 4.16
CA LEU A 55 -7.63 1.56 3.15
C LEU A 55 -7.59 2.37 1.87
N SER A 56 -6.40 2.55 1.29
CA SER A 56 -6.24 3.33 0.05
C SER A 56 -6.60 2.51 -1.18
N GLU A 57 -7.23 3.14 -2.16
CA GLU A 57 -7.40 2.61 -3.51
C GLU A 57 -6.29 3.13 -4.41
N TYR A 58 -5.88 2.31 -5.38
CA TYR A 58 -4.83 2.63 -6.33
C TYR A 58 -5.30 2.30 -7.75
N LYS A 59 -4.90 3.12 -8.71
CA LYS A 59 -5.08 2.81 -10.14
C LYS A 59 -3.81 3.10 -10.93
N SER A 60 -3.66 2.39 -12.04
CA SER A 60 -2.68 2.72 -13.08
C SER A 60 -3.38 3.49 -14.19
N ASP A 61 -3.01 4.76 -14.34
CA ASP A 61 -3.48 5.64 -15.41
C ASP A 61 -2.31 6.55 -15.83
N PRO A 62 -1.35 6.02 -16.63
CA PRO A 62 -0.20 6.80 -17.07
C PRO A 62 -0.58 7.97 -17.99
N SER A 63 -1.76 7.90 -18.64
CA SER A 63 -2.22 8.92 -19.58
C SER A 63 -2.68 10.20 -18.88
N ALA A 64 -3.17 10.09 -17.64
CA ALA A 64 -3.62 11.21 -16.83
C ALA A 64 -2.53 11.80 -15.90
N TYR A 65 -1.31 11.24 -15.92
CA TYR A 65 -0.21 11.72 -15.08
C TYR A 65 0.32 13.07 -15.58
N SER A 66 0.72 13.97 -14.67
CA SER A 66 1.14 15.34 -15.00
C SER A 66 2.37 15.44 -15.91
N ARG A 67 3.19 14.39 -15.96
CA ARG A 67 4.39 14.28 -16.80
C ARG A 67 4.45 12.96 -17.55
N PRO A 68 5.24 12.86 -18.63
CA PRO A 68 5.54 11.56 -19.23
C PRO A 68 6.23 10.64 -18.22
N LEU A 69 5.77 9.39 -18.19
CA LEU A 69 6.32 8.31 -17.37
C LEU A 69 7.18 7.40 -18.23
N ASN A 70 8.30 6.92 -17.69
CA ASN A 70 9.04 5.83 -18.32
C ASN A 70 8.27 4.50 -18.18
N LYS A 71 8.70 3.45 -18.89
CA LYS A 71 8.03 2.14 -18.88
C LYS A 71 7.85 1.54 -17.48
N ARG A 72 8.84 1.73 -16.60
CA ARG A 72 8.82 1.18 -15.24
C ARG A 72 7.85 1.94 -14.36
N GLU A 73 7.83 3.27 -14.47
CA GLU A 73 6.87 4.12 -13.76
C GLU A 73 5.43 3.84 -14.23
N ALA A 74 5.24 3.68 -15.53
CA ALA A 74 3.93 3.38 -16.12
C ALA A 74 3.40 1.98 -15.78
N ALA A 75 4.26 1.05 -15.38
CA ALA A 75 3.86 -0.31 -14.97
C ALA A 75 3.26 -0.35 -13.55
N GLY A 76 3.50 0.68 -12.74
CA GLY A 76 2.97 0.79 -11.39
C GLY A 76 1.60 1.46 -11.33
N SER A 77 1.09 1.59 -10.11
CA SER A 77 0.03 2.55 -9.82
C SER A 77 0.55 3.97 -10.05
N THR A 78 -0.29 4.87 -10.52
CA THR A 78 0.07 6.27 -10.76
C THR A 78 -0.77 7.24 -9.94
N HIS A 79 -1.93 6.79 -9.46
CA HIS A 79 -2.82 7.57 -8.62
C HIS A 79 -3.30 6.74 -7.44
N HIS A 80 -3.65 7.45 -6.37
CA HIS A 80 -4.23 6.89 -5.16
C HIS A 80 -5.36 7.77 -4.64
N ARG A 81 -6.21 7.23 -3.77
CA ARG A 81 -7.19 7.99 -2.99
C ARG A 81 -7.59 7.21 -1.73
N PRO A 82 -8.19 7.86 -0.72
CA PRO A 82 -8.88 7.15 0.35
C PRO A 82 -9.95 6.21 -0.22
N GLY A 83 -9.89 4.94 0.17
CA GLY A 83 -10.88 3.95 -0.25
C GLY A 83 -12.14 3.95 0.61
N PRO A 84 -13.08 3.06 0.28
CA PRO A 84 -14.39 3.03 0.92
C PRO A 84 -14.38 2.35 2.28
N TRP A 85 -13.33 1.60 2.63
CA TRP A 85 -13.24 0.83 3.87
C TRP A 85 -12.57 1.64 4.97
N VAL A 86 -13.26 1.77 6.11
CA VAL A 86 -12.79 2.49 7.29
C VAL A 86 -12.58 1.51 8.42
N VAL A 87 -11.42 1.53 9.06
CA VAL A 87 -11.15 0.76 10.28
C VAL A 87 -12.04 1.29 11.41
N THR A 88 -12.88 0.44 11.97
CA THR A 88 -13.82 0.77 13.07
C THR A 88 -13.47 0.08 14.37
N ARG A 89 -12.62 -0.95 14.32
CA ARG A 89 -12.13 -1.65 15.51
C ARG A 89 -10.78 -2.30 15.23
N VAL A 90 -9.87 -2.20 16.19
CA VAL A 90 -8.53 -2.78 16.11
C VAL A 90 -8.33 -3.75 17.27
N GLU A 91 -7.89 -4.96 16.96
CA GLU A 91 -7.58 -6.00 17.95
C GLU A 91 -6.15 -6.50 17.71
N SER A 92 -5.30 -6.47 18.74
CA SER A 92 -3.93 -6.99 18.66
C SER A 92 -3.83 -8.34 19.35
N TYR A 93 -3.15 -9.27 18.68
CA TYR A 93 -2.76 -10.57 19.20
C TYR A 93 -1.24 -10.67 19.22
N LEU A 94 -0.69 -10.72 20.44
CA LEU A 94 0.71 -11.00 20.69
C LEU A 94 0.88 -12.51 20.88
N PRO A 95 1.43 -13.23 19.90
CA PRO A 95 1.56 -14.67 20.00
C PRO A 95 2.65 -15.03 21.01
N ASP A 96 2.36 -15.96 21.92
CA ASP A 96 3.35 -16.52 22.86
C ASP A 96 4.25 -17.51 22.11
N LEU A 97 5.20 -16.99 21.33
CA LEU A 97 6.10 -17.77 20.48
C LEU A 97 7.46 -17.98 21.15
N PRO A 98 8.11 -19.14 20.91
CA PRO A 98 9.48 -19.36 21.33
C PRO A 98 10.43 -18.28 20.78
N VAL A 99 11.47 -17.95 21.56
CA VAL A 99 12.51 -17.01 21.15
C VAL A 99 13.11 -17.43 19.79
N GLY A 100 13.08 -16.52 18.81
CA GLY A 100 13.66 -16.74 17.46
C GLY A 100 12.65 -16.84 16.32
N THR A 101 11.35 -16.59 16.55
CA THR A 101 10.35 -16.49 15.48
C THR A 101 10.32 -15.11 14.83
N GLU A 102 10.00 -15.05 13.55
CA GLU A 102 9.95 -13.81 12.75
C GLU A 102 8.70 -12.95 13.03
N TYR A 103 7.62 -13.55 13.53
CA TYR A 103 6.36 -12.86 13.81
C TYR A 103 6.30 -12.38 15.25
N THR A 104 6.02 -11.09 15.43
CA THR A 104 5.89 -10.49 16.77
C THR A 104 4.48 -10.11 17.14
N GLU A 105 3.61 -9.85 16.16
CA GLU A 105 2.26 -9.36 16.41
C GLU A 105 1.36 -9.61 15.19
N VAL A 106 0.12 -10.01 15.45
CA VAL A 106 -0.95 -10.02 14.45
C VAL A 106 -2.01 -9.02 14.89
N VAL A 107 -2.30 -8.05 14.05
CA VAL A 107 -3.28 -7.01 14.31
C VAL A 107 -4.44 -7.18 13.33
N MET A 108 -5.63 -7.41 13.89
CA MET A 108 -6.89 -7.51 13.18
C MET A 108 -7.54 -6.13 13.11
N CYS A 109 -7.76 -5.64 11.90
CA CYS A 109 -8.45 -4.38 11.62
C CYS A 109 -9.82 -4.69 11.02
N TRP A 110 -10.88 -4.46 11.80
CA TRP A 110 -12.26 -4.62 11.34
C TRP A 110 -12.71 -3.34 10.65
N CYS A 111 -13.31 -3.49 9.47
CA CYS A 111 -13.59 -2.39 8.58
C CYS A 111 -15.06 -2.31 8.18
N ASP A 112 -15.63 -1.11 8.23
CA ASP A 112 -16.96 -0.83 7.72
C ASP A 112 -16.89 -0.25 6.30
N TYR A 113 -17.92 -0.54 5.49
CA TYR A 113 -18.07 0.05 4.16
C TYR A 113 -18.70 1.44 4.26
N GLN A 114 -17.89 2.48 4.10
CA GLN A 114 -18.28 3.90 4.15
C GLN A 114 -17.67 4.66 2.95
N PRO A 115 -18.17 4.44 1.72
CA PRO A 115 -17.65 5.09 0.52
C PRO A 115 -17.80 6.60 0.59
N LEU A 116 -16.76 7.31 0.16
CA LEU A 116 -16.82 8.76 -0.02
C LEU A 116 -17.46 9.08 -1.37
N PRO A 117 -18.26 10.17 -1.49
CA PRO A 117 -18.78 10.63 -2.77
C PRO A 117 -17.64 10.90 -3.76
N GLU A 118 -17.79 10.47 -5.01
CA GLU A 118 -16.77 10.66 -6.07
C GLU A 118 -16.37 12.13 -6.26
N ALA A 119 -17.31 13.05 -6.08
CA ALA A 119 -17.05 14.50 -6.18
C ALA A 119 -16.08 15.01 -5.09
N ASP A 120 -16.09 14.38 -3.91
CA ASP A 120 -15.31 14.78 -2.75
C ASP A 120 -14.08 13.87 -2.53
N ASN A 121 -13.87 12.86 -3.39
CA ASN A 121 -12.80 11.86 -3.29
C ASN A 121 -12.04 11.69 -4.61
N PRO A 122 -11.37 12.76 -5.09
CA PRO A 122 -10.65 12.73 -6.35
C PRO A 122 -9.43 11.81 -6.27
N TRP A 123 -9.02 11.29 -7.42
CA TRP A 123 -7.75 10.60 -7.57
C TRP A 123 -6.59 11.60 -7.44
N ILE A 124 -5.64 11.28 -6.57
CA ILE A 124 -4.45 12.08 -6.30
C ILE A 124 -3.26 11.41 -6.98
N GLU A 125 -2.55 12.18 -7.80
CA GLU A 125 -1.31 11.75 -8.44
C GLU A 125 -0.27 11.34 -7.38
N MET A 126 0.28 10.13 -7.48
CA MET A 126 1.36 9.71 -6.60
C MET A 126 2.66 10.37 -7.03
N ILE A 127 3.44 10.90 -6.09
CA ILE A 127 4.79 11.39 -6.38
C ILE A 127 5.65 10.16 -6.66
N ILE A 128 5.97 9.93 -7.94
CA ILE A 128 6.93 8.90 -8.34
C ILE A 128 8.28 9.60 -8.48
N PRO A 129 9.18 9.48 -7.49
CA PRO A 129 10.48 10.10 -7.54
C PRO A 129 11.24 9.56 -8.74
N SER A 130 11.49 10.43 -9.71
CA SER A 130 12.46 10.18 -10.77
C SER A 130 13.83 10.12 -10.10
N LEU A 131 14.54 9.00 -10.26
CA LEU A 131 15.91 8.90 -9.77
C LEU A 131 16.84 9.91 -10.44
N ALA A 132 16.52 10.35 -11.66
CA ALA A 132 17.23 11.41 -12.36
C ALA A 132 17.11 12.77 -11.62
N ASP A 133 15.99 13.01 -10.94
CA ASP A 133 15.70 14.26 -10.22
C ASP A 133 15.83 14.10 -8.69
N ALA A 134 16.22 12.91 -8.21
CA ALA A 134 16.31 12.62 -6.78
C ALA A 134 17.48 13.39 -6.16
N PRO A 135 17.29 14.11 -5.03
CA PRO A 135 18.38 14.80 -4.34
C PRO A 135 19.39 13.80 -3.75
N ASP A 136 20.64 14.23 -3.57
CA ASP A 136 21.72 13.38 -3.01
C ASP A 136 21.30 12.73 -1.68
N GLU A 137 20.67 13.50 -0.78
CA GLU A 137 20.16 13.03 0.51
C GLU A 137 19.20 11.84 0.38
N MET A 138 18.36 11.83 -0.66
CA MET A 138 17.44 10.73 -0.92
C MET A 138 18.18 9.49 -1.43
N LEU A 139 19.20 9.67 -2.28
CA LEU A 139 20.02 8.58 -2.79
C LEU A 139 20.87 7.94 -1.68
N GLU A 140 21.41 8.75 -0.77
CA GLU A 140 22.10 8.28 0.44
C GLU A 140 21.17 7.50 1.36
N LEU A 141 19.94 7.99 1.56
CA LEU A 141 18.92 7.29 2.35
C LEU A 141 18.55 5.93 1.73
N MET A 142 18.60 5.82 0.40
CA MET A 142 18.43 4.55 -0.33
C MET A 142 19.66 3.62 -0.25
N GLY A 143 20.72 4.02 0.44
CA GLY A 143 21.95 3.25 0.63
C GLY A 143 22.93 3.32 -0.55
N LEU A 144 22.75 4.27 -1.46
CA LEU A 144 23.69 4.51 -2.55
C LEU A 144 24.87 5.35 -2.05
N LYS A 145 26.05 5.08 -2.60
CA LYS A 145 27.24 5.89 -2.34
C LYS A 145 27.34 7.03 -3.35
N PRO A 146 27.99 8.17 -3.02
CA PRO A 146 28.14 9.30 -3.92
C PRO A 146 28.69 8.95 -5.31
N GLU A 147 29.64 8.02 -5.38
CA GLU A 147 30.20 7.54 -6.66
C GLU A 147 29.19 6.81 -7.57
N GLN A 148 28.01 6.45 -7.05
CA GLN A 148 26.94 5.75 -7.77
C GLN A 148 25.81 6.70 -8.21
N PHE A 149 25.82 7.97 -7.79
CA PHE A 149 24.71 8.88 -8.05
C PHE A 149 24.56 9.20 -9.52
N ASP A 150 25.66 9.55 -10.19
CA ASP A 150 25.65 9.84 -11.63
C ASP A 150 25.22 8.60 -12.43
N GLU A 151 25.69 7.40 -12.05
CA GLU A 151 25.26 6.15 -12.70
C GLU A 151 23.75 5.90 -12.56
N VAL A 152 23.17 6.22 -11.40
CA VAL A 152 21.74 6.00 -11.11
C VAL A 152 20.85 7.06 -11.76
N ARG A 153 21.34 8.29 -11.87
CA ARG A 153 20.66 9.41 -12.53
C ARG A 153 20.72 9.33 -14.05
N ASP A 154 21.89 8.98 -14.58
CA ASP A 154 22.18 8.91 -16.01
C ASP A 154 21.94 7.53 -16.62
N ARG A 155 21.53 6.54 -15.80
CA ARG A 155 20.87 5.36 -16.34
C ARG A 155 19.59 5.84 -17.00
N GLU A 156 19.68 6.18 -18.29
CA GLU A 156 18.54 6.11 -19.19
C GLU A 156 17.83 4.83 -18.81
N SER A 157 16.55 4.92 -18.48
CA SER A 157 15.69 3.80 -18.14
C SER A 157 15.85 2.73 -19.22
N VAL A 158 16.83 1.83 -19.06
CA VAL A 158 17.20 0.86 -20.08
C VAL A 158 16.03 -0.08 -20.12
N GLY A 159 15.27 0.02 -21.21
CA GLY A 159 14.18 -0.87 -21.49
C GLY A 159 14.67 -2.30 -21.39
N VAL A 160 14.07 -3.04 -20.46
CA VAL A 160 13.90 -4.48 -20.56
C VAL A 160 12.41 -4.72 -20.69
#